data_AF-A0A2V5R974-F1
#
_entry.id   AF-A0A2V5R974-F1
#
_cell.length_a   1.000
_cell.length_b   1.000
_cell.length_c   1.000
_cell.angle_alpha   90.00
_cell.angle_beta   90.00
_cell.angle_gamma   90.00
#
_symmetry.space_group_name_H-M   'P 1'
#
loop_
_entity.id
_entity.type
_entity.pdbx_description
1 polymer ?
#
loop_
_entity_poly.entity_id
_entity_poly.type
_entity_poly.pdbx_seq_one_letter_code
_entity_poly.pdbx_strand_id
1 'polypeptide(L)' 'MGGAILGLIGFAIVAKISATAMYDYKPGQFLVIDGGKSPDKQFAIVSGEDKSGNFGVQLMDAKTKKLIGPLEEV' A
#
# COMPACT_ATOMS: atom_id res chain seq x y z
N MET A 1 -32.27 -45.78 -21.00
CA MET A 1 -32.97 -44.49 -21.26
C MET A 1 -33.11 -43.82 -19.89
N GLY A 2 -32.21 -42.98 -19.40
CA GLY A 2 -31.55 -41.86 -20.05
C GLY A 2 -32.28 -40.57 -19.65
N GLY A 3 -32.30 -40.23 -18.36
CA GLY A 3 -32.89 -38.98 -17.84
C GLY A 3 -31.78 -38.06 -17.36
N ALA A 4 -31.59 -36.93 -18.05
CA ALA A 4 -30.49 -35.99 -17.80
C ALA A 4 -30.72 -35.18 -16.52
N ILE A 5 -29.74 -35.18 -15.61
CA ILE A 5 -29.67 -34.27 -14.47
C ILE A 5 -28.99 -32.99 -14.98
N LEU A 6 -29.77 -31.93 -15.16
CA LEU A 6 -29.26 -30.59 -15.50
C LEU A 6 -28.62 -29.99 -14.25
N GLY A 7 -27.30 -30.13 -14.13
CA GLY A 7 -26.50 -29.48 -13.11
C GLY A 7 -26.42 -27.98 -13.38
N LEU A 8 -27.02 -27.18 -12.51
CA LEU A 8 -26.80 -25.73 -12.42
C LEU A 8 -25.39 -25.49 -11.85
N ILE A 9 -24.41 -25.30 -12.73
CA ILE A 9 -23.07 -24.84 -12.34
C ILE A 9 -23.17 -23.33 -12.07
N GLY A 10 -23.35 -22.97 -10.81
CA GLY A 10 -23.27 -21.58 -10.36
C GLY A 10 -21.85 -21.06 -10.50
N PHE A 11 -21.60 -20.18 -11.46
CA PHE A 11 -20.36 -19.40 -11.55
C PHE A 11 -20.39 -18.33 -10.45
N ALA A 12 -19.71 -18.59 -9.34
CA ALA A 12 -19.45 -17.57 -8.34
C ALA A 12 -18.42 -16.59 -8.92
N ILE A 13 -18.87 -15.42 -9.37
CA ILE A 13 -17.99 -14.32 -9.77
C ILE A 13 -17.38 -13.77 -8.48
N VAL A 14 -16.17 -14.22 -8.15
CA VAL A 14 -15.36 -13.60 -7.09
C VAL A 14 -14.96 -12.23 -7.60
N ALA A 15 -15.71 -11.20 -7.22
CA ALA A 15 -15.28 -9.82 -7.39
C ALA A 15 -13.98 -9.64 -6.61
N LYS A 16 -12.85 -9.60 -7.32
CA LYS A 16 -11.56 -9.28 -6.74
C LYS A 16 -11.64 -7.80 -6.35
N ILE A 17 -12.01 -7.51 -5.10
CA ILE A 17 -11.89 -6.18 -4.52
C ILE A 17 -10.40 -5.95 -4.33
N SER A 18 -9.73 -5.56 -5.42
CA SER A 18 -8.39 -5.02 -5.32
C SER A 18 -8.53 -3.71 -4.57
N ALA A 19 -7.83 -3.56 -3.46
CA ALA A 19 -7.56 -2.24 -2.91
C ALA A 19 -6.72 -1.50 -3.97
N THR A 20 -7.37 -0.89 -4.95
CA THR A 20 -6.73 0.08 -5.84
C THR A 20 -6.23 1.17 -4.93
N ALA A 21 -4.90 1.27 -4.78
CA ALA A 21 -4.28 2.36 -4.07
C ALA A 21 -4.91 3.64 -4.60
N MET A 22 -5.52 4.42 -3.71
CA MET A 22 -6.18 5.68 -4.07
C MET A 22 -5.17 6.70 -4.64
N TYR A 23 -3.88 6.40 -4.48
CA TYR A 23 -2.75 7.22 -4.88
C TYR A 23 -1.75 6.38 -5.69
N ASP A 24 -1.36 6.88 -6.85
CA ASP A 24 -0.33 6.30 -7.72
C ASP A 24 1.02 6.94 -7.39
N TYR A 25 1.88 6.20 -6.69
CA TYR A 25 3.19 6.69 -6.27
C TYR A 25 4.13 6.69 -7.46
N LYS A 26 4.86 7.79 -7.64
CA LYS A 26 5.94 7.84 -8.64
C LYS A 26 7.22 7.23 -8.07
N PRO A 27 8.08 6.61 -8.91
CA PRO A 27 9.39 6.16 -8.47
C PRO A 27 10.19 7.28 -7.79
N GLY A 28 10.69 7.00 -6.58
CA GLY A 28 11.39 7.95 -5.72
C GLY A 28 10.49 8.92 -4.94
N GLN A 29 9.17 8.76 -4.99
CA GLN A 29 8.23 9.62 -4.27
C GLN A 29 7.86 8.98 -2.93
N PHE A 30 8.03 9.75 -1.85
CA PHE A 30 7.56 9.41 -0.52
C PHE A 30 6.63 10.51 0.01
N LEU A 31 5.46 10.10 0.50
CA LEU A 31 4.46 10.98 1.07
C LEU A 31 4.24 10.69 2.54
N VAL A 32 4.08 11.74 3.33
CA VAL A 32 3.68 11.63 4.73
C VAL A 32 2.34 10.92 4.81
N ILE A 33 2.30 9.84 5.57
CA ILE A 33 1.03 9.19 5.92
C ILE A 33 0.20 10.19 6.73
N ASP A 34 -1.10 10.30 6.45
CA ASP A 34 -1.93 11.24 7.19
C ASP A 34 -1.88 10.97 8.71
N GLY A 35 -1.70 12.03 9.50
CA GLY A 35 -1.39 11.92 10.93
C GLY A 35 -0.02 11.34 11.29
N GLY A 36 0.80 10.94 10.32
CA GLY A 36 2.07 10.23 10.50
C GLY A 36 3.23 11.08 11.03
N LYS A 37 3.00 12.28 11.57
CA LYS A 37 4.06 13.09 12.19
C LYS A 37 4.16 12.79 13.68
N SER A 38 5.38 12.79 14.23
CA SER A 38 5.59 12.71 15.67
C SER A 38 4.97 13.92 16.39
N PRO A 39 4.61 13.81 17.69
CA PRO A 39 3.99 14.91 18.44
C PRO A 39 4.81 16.21 18.43
N ASP A 40 6.14 16.09 18.45
CA ASP A 40 7.09 17.21 18.38
C ASP A 40 7.44 17.64 16.93
N LYS A 41 6.85 16.97 15.94
CA LYS A 41 7.02 17.21 14.50
C LYS A 41 8.47 17.08 14.02
N GLN A 42 9.31 16.32 14.73
CA GLN A 42 10.68 16.04 14.31
C GLN A 42 10.77 14.89 13.29
N PHE A 43 9.87 13.93 13.39
CA PHE A 43 9.83 12.77 12.50
C PHE A 43 8.49 12.67 11.77
N ALA A 44 8.53 12.05 10.61
CA ALA A 44 7.34 11.67 9.85
C ALA A 44 7.48 10.24 9.33
N ILE A 45 6.39 9.50 9.41
CA ILE A 45 6.23 8.23 8.72
C ILE A 45 5.76 8.57 7.30
N VAL A 46 6.48 8.07 6.32
CA VAL A 46 6.17 8.25 4.91
C VAL A 46 5.97 6.90 4.24
N SER A 47 5.12 6.86 3.23
CA SER A 47 4.95 5.70 2.34
C SER A 47 5.27 6.11 0.91
N GLY A 48 5.77 5.17 0.11
CA GLY A 48 5.97 5.41 -1.31
C GLY A 48 6.92 4.45 -1.98
N GLU A 49 7.18 4.72 -3.26
CA GLU A 49 8.07 3.90 -4.09
C GLU A 49 9.49 4.45 -4.09
N ASP A 50 10.47 3.58 -3.87
CA ASP A 50 11.87 3.91 -4.06
C ASP A 50 12.21 4.09 -5.56
N LYS A 51 13.46 4.42 -5.86
CA LYS A 51 13.92 4.59 -7.25
C LYS A 51 13.93 3.29 -8.06
N SER A 52 13.86 2.15 -7.40
CA SER A 52 13.80 0.82 -8.01
C SER A 52 12.36 0.34 -8.21
N GLY A 53 11.37 1.15 -7.83
CA GLY A 53 9.94 0.81 -7.90
C GLY A 53 9.45 -0.06 -6.74
N ASN A 54 10.22 -0.20 -5.66
CA ASN A 54 9.76 -0.94 -4.48
C ASN A 54 8.94 -0.03 -3.58
N PHE A 55 7.70 -0.43 -3.28
CA PHE A 55 6.87 0.24 -2.31
C PHE A 55 7.31 -0.09 -0.88
N GLY A 56 7.33 0.92 0.00
CA GLY A 56 7.64 0.72 1.41
C GLY A 56 7.23 1.88 2.31
N VAL A 57 7.40 1.66 3.63
CA VAL A 57 7.19 2.67 4.66
C VAL A 57 8.53 3.02 5.29
N GLN A 58 8.79 4.31 5.44
CA GLN A 58 10.07 4.81 5.95
C GLN A 58 9.89 5.87 7.03
N LEU A 59 10.90 6.01 7.87
CA LEU A 59 11.07 7.14 8.76
C LEU A 59 11.80 8.27 8.01
N MET A 60 11.25 9.48 8.11
CA MET A 60 11.81 10.69 7.51
C MET A 60 12.03 11.75 8.59
N ASP A 61 13.14 12.48 8.50
CA ASP A 61 13.31 13.73 9.22
C ASP A 61 12.30 14.76 8.68
N ALA A 62 11.39 15.23 9.53
CA ALA A 62 10.29 16.08 9.11
C ALA A 62 10.74 17.51 8.75
N LYS A 63 11.89 17.97 9.24
CA LYS A 63 12.45 19.31 9.00
C LYS A 63 13.26 19.32 7.70
N THR A 64 14.17 18.36 7.53
CA THR A 64 15.10 18.30 6.40
C THR A 64 14.55 17.49 5.22
N LYS A 65 13.45 16.75 5.42
CA LYS A 65 12.87 15.80 4.44
C LYS A 65 13.82 14.67 4.03
N LYS A 66 14.89 14.46 4.79
CA LYS A 66 15.83 13.37 4.56
C LYS A 66 15.21 12.06 5.03
N LEU A 67 15.22 11.03 4.18
CA LEU A 67 14.90 9.67 4.59
C LEU A 67 15.96 9.15 5.56
N ILE A 68 15.51 8.65 6.70
CA ILE A 68 16.36 8.07 7.74
C ILE A 68 16.54 6.57 7.47
N GLY A 69 15.46 5.86 7.15
CA GLY A 69 15.49 4.45 6.80
C GLY A 69 14.11 3.78 6.85
N PRO A 70 14.03 2.49 6.48
CA PRO A 70 12.81 1.70 6.60
C PRO A 70 12.39 1.54 8.06
N LEU A 71 11.09 1.37 8.29
CA LEU A 71 10.58 0.91 9.59
C LEU A 71 10.54 -0.62 9.59
N GLU A 72 11.11 -1.23 10.63
CA GLU A 72 11.12 -2.68 10.82
C GLU A 72 10.16 -3.05 11.98
N GLU A 73 9.51 -4.20 11.86
CA GLU A 73 8.74 -4.80 12.96
C GLU A 73 9.71 -5.39 13.99
N VAL A 74 9.41 -5.22 15.29
CA VAL A 74 10.18 -5.74 16.43
C VAL A 74 9.44 -6.82 17.18
#